data_AF-A0AAW2T0J1-F1
#
_entry.id   AF-A0AAW2T0J1-F1
#
_cell.length_a   1.000
_cell.length_b   1.000
_cell.length_c   1.000
_cell.angle_alpha   90.00
_cell.angle_beta   90.00
_cell.angle_gamma   90.00
#
_symmetry.space_group_name_H-M   'P 1'
#
loop_
_entity.id
_entity.type
_entity.pdbx_description
1 polymer ?
#
loop_
_entity_poly.entity_id
_entity_poly.type
_entity_poly.pdbx_seq_one_letter_code
_entity_poly.pdbx_strand_id
1 'polypeptide(L)'
;MRCFTTNPRKILSVHTLNSELSIPFSEVISAPENASFSTILESSAQNLRCLVPSVPKPQLIFTPYIENHVQAAVICAKELGIQLRVRSGGHDYEGLSYRSETDEPFIILDLSKLRSVTVDMQDNSAWAQAGATIGELYYRISQKSKTHGFPAGLCSSLGIGGHITGGAYGPMMRKYGLGADNVIDARIVDASGRILDRESMGEDLFWAIRGGGGASFGIILAWKVRLVPVPATVTVFTVPKTLEQGATKILYKWQQVADKIDEDLFIRVIIQVAAGAQKGENCANSV
;
A
#
# COMPACT_ATOMS: atom_id res chain seq x y z
N MET A 1 -28.10 -8.87 -2.96
CA MET A 1 -27.65 -7.86 -1.97
C MET A 1 -28.68 -6.75 -2.00
N ARG A 2 -29.23 -6.29 -0.87
CA ARG A 2 -30.07 -5.09 -0.82
C ARG A 2 -29.42 -4.13 0.16
N CYS A 3 -28.95 -2.99 -0.30
CA CYS A 3 -28.40 -1.95 0.55
C CYS A 3 -29.59 -1.16 1.13
N PHE A 4 -29.95 -1.38 2.40
CA PHE A 4 -31.11 -0.70 3.00
C PHE A 4 -30.75 0.70 3.49
N THR A 5 -31.66 1.64 3.20
CA THR A 5 -31.48 3.10 3.25
C THR A 5 -31.61 3.77 4.62
N THR A 6 -31.29 5.07 4.59
CA THR A 6 -31.39 6.22 5.54
C THR A 6 -30.48 6.27 6.77
N ASN A 7 -29.72 5.22 7.08
CA ASN A 7 -28.75 5.25 8.17
C ASN A 7 -27.38 4.73 7.67
N PRO A 8 -26.26 5.46 7.85
CA PRO A 8 -24.92 4.97 7.54
C PRO A 8 -24.62 3.61 8.19
N ARG A 9 -25.26 3.29 9.33
CA ARG A 9 -25.19 1.99 10.01
C ARG A 9 -25.89 0.85 9.29
N LYS A 10 -26.63 1.08 8.20
CA LYS A 10 -27.31 0.03 7.40
C LYS A 10 -26.69 -0.19 6.02
N ILE A 11 -25.68 0.62 5.66
CA ILE A 11 -24.90 0.52 4.40
C ILE A 11 -24.42 -0.91 4.16
N LEU A 12 -24.08 -1.62 5.23
CA LEU A 12 -23.60 -3.00 5.18
C LEU A 12 -24.46 -3.93 6.04
N SER A 13 -25.79 -3.82 5.96
CA SER A 13 -26.65 -5.01 6.14
C SER A 13 -26.45 -5.95 4.95
N VAL A 14 -25.20 -6.33 4.72
CA VAL A 14 -24.82 -7.44 3.85
C VAL A 14 -25.40 -8.65 4.54
N HIS A 15 -26.59 -9.04 4.14
CA HIS A 15 -27.07 -10.37 4.44
C HIS A 15 -25.96 -11.33 4.00
N THR A 16 -25.36 -11.95 5.01
CA THR A 16 -24.61 -13.20 5.03
C THR A 16 -25.45 -14.31 4.41
N LEU A 17 -25.82 -14.17 3.14
CA LEU A 17 -26.55 -15.21 2.42
C LEU A 17 -25.61 -16.28 1.87
N ASN A 18 -24.29 -16.20 2.12
CA ASN A 18 -23.33 -17.24 1.73
C ASN A 18 -21.95 -17.21 2.41
N SER A 19 -21.77 -16.58 3.59
CA SER A 19 -20.48 -16.68 4.31
C SER A 19 -20.66 -17.37 5.67
N GLU A 20 -19.98 -18.51 5.85
CA GLU A 20 -19.94 -19.30 7.09
C GLU A 20 -19.34 -18.54 8.29
N LEU A 21 -18.76 -17.35 8.07
CA LEU A 21 -18.20 -16.47 9.09
C LEU A 21 -19.20 -15.36 9.46
N SER A 22 -19.79 -15.44 10.65
CA SER A 22 -20.58 -14.37 11.25
C SER A 22 -19.67 -13.35 11.93
N ILE A 23 -19.13 -12.39 11.18
CA ILE A 23 -18.32 -11.30 11.77
C ILE A 23 -19.27 -10.20 12.27
N PRO A 24 -19.22 -9.81 13.56
CA PRO A 24 -20.07 -8.76 14.10
C PRO A 24 -19.87 -7.42 13.38
N PHE A 25 -20.96 -6.74 13.06
CA PHE A 25 -20.95 -5.44 12.36
C PHE A 25 -20.06 -4.39 13.05
N SER A 26 -20.02 -4.40 14.38
CA SER A 26 -19.20 -3.50 15.21
C SER A 26 -17.69 -3.70 15.05
N GLU A 27 -17.26 -4.84 14.51
CA GLU A 27 -15.83 -5.12 14.27
C GLU A 27 -15.39 -4.69 12.86
N VAL A 28 -16.34 -4.47 11.96
CA VAL A 28 -16.08 -4.17 10.55
C VAL A 28 -16.39 -2.70 10.22
N ILE A 29 -17.27 -2.03 10.98
CA ILE A 29 -17.60 -0.62 10.79
C ILE A 29 -17.22 0.21 12.01
N SER A 30 -16.57 1.33 11.75
CA SER A 30 -16.37 2.42 12.70
C SER A 30 -17.01 3.69 12.18
N ALA A 31 -17.98 4.23 12.92
CA ALA A 31 -18.64 5.50 12.65
C ALA A 31 -18.16 6.58 13.64
N PRO A 32 -18.33 7.89 13.34
CA PRO A 32 -17.88 8.98 14.20
C PRO A 32 -18.39 8.94 15.65
N GLU A 33 -19.54 8.29 15.91
CA GLU A 33 -20.05 8.12 17.28
C GLU A 33 -19.30 7.04 18.09
N ASN A 34 -18.51 6.19 17.44
CA ASN A 34 -17.71 5.17 18.12
C ASN A 34 -16.44 5.81 18.71
N ALA A 35 -16.17 5.54 19.99
CA ALA A 35 -14.97 6.05 20.67
C ALA A 35 -13.64 5.65 19.99
N SER A 36 -13.63 4.56 19.22
CA SER A 36 -12.45 4.08 18.47
C SER A 36 -12.24 4.75 17.12
N PHE A 37 -13.18 5.58 16.64
CA PHE A 37 -13.16 6.11 15.28
C PHE A 37 -11.90 6.91 14.96
N SER A 38 -11.56 7.89 15.80
CA SER A 38 -10.34 8.70 15.59
C SER A 38 -9.09 7.83 15.63
N THR A 39 -8.99 6.89 16.58
CA THR A 39 -7.87 5.95 16.65
C THR A 39 -7.72 5.12 15.38
N ILE A 40 -8.82 4.62 14.81
CA ILE A 40 -8.80 3.83 13.56
C ILE A 40 -8.45 4.73 12.38
N LEU A 41 -9.01 5.94 12.30
CA LEU A 41 -8.70 6.91 11.25
C LEU A 41 -7.21 7.27 11.27
N GLU A 42 -6.63 7.49 12.44
CA GLU A 42 -5.24 7.93 12.60
C GLU A 42 -4.24 6.76 12.50
N SER A 43 -4.65 5.53 12.79
CA SER A 43 -3.76 4.36 12.97
C SER A 43 -2.77 4.11 11.84
N SER A 44 -3.13 4.37 10.58
CA SER A 44 -2.26 4.20 9.42
C SER A 44 -2.08 5.47 8.58
N ALA A 45 -2.71 6.60 8.96
CA ALA A 45 -2.59 7.86 8.25
C ALA A 45 -1.23 8.51 8.53
N GLN A 46 -0.30 8.38 7.58
CA GLN A 46 1.10 8.77 7.81
C GLN A 46 1.33 10.28 7.72
N ASN A 47 0.58 10.99 6.85
CA ASN A 47 0.70 12.43 6.75
C ASN A 47 -0.30 13.13 7.68
N LEU A 48 0.18 13.60 8.82
CA LEU A 48 -0.61 14.28 9.85
C LEU A 48 -1.23 15.60 9.37
N ARG A 49 -0.65 16.26 8.35
CA ARG A 49 -1.26 17.45 7.71
C ARG A 49 -2.67 17.15 7.19
N CYS A 50 -2.91 15.92 6.78
CA CYS A 50 -4.19 15.47 6.23
C CYS A 50 -5.21 15.04 7.31
N LEU A 51 -4.87 15.17 8.59
CA LEU A 51 -5.75 14.80 9.71
C LEU A 51 -6.24 15.99 10.53
N VAL A 52 -5.74 17.21 10.24
CA VAL A 52 -6.15 18.42 10.96
C VAL A 52 -7.68 18.61 10.97
N PRO A 53 -8.25 19.30 11.98
CA PRO A 53 -9.71 19.41 12.12
C PRO A 53 -10.44 20.00 10.91
N SER A 54 -9.77 20.87 10.13
CA SER A 54 -10.35 21.49 8.93
C SER A 54 -10.49 20.56 7.73
N VAL A 55 -9.84 19.39 7.73
CA VAL A 55 -9.93 18.42 6.62
C VAL A 55 -11.21 17.59 6.76
N PRO A 56 -12.02 17.43 5.69
CA PRO A 56 -13.21 16.58 5.70
C PRO A 56 -12.94 15.17 6.22
N LYS A 57 -13.84 14.67 7.06
CA LYS A 57 -13.74 13.34 7.70
C LYS A 57 -14.72 12.37 7.03
N PRO A 58 -14.38 11.08 6.94
CA PRO A 58 -15.28 10.11 6.31
C PRO A 58 -16.54 9.92 7.15
N GLN A 59 -17.65 9.56 6.49
CA GLN A 59 -18.89 9.22 7.18
C GLN A 59 -18.76 7.93 8.01
N LEU A 60 -17.95 6.98 7.56
CA LEU A 60 -17.54 5.79 8.30
C LEU A 60 -16.26 5.21 7.72
N ILE A 61 -15.64 4.32 8.49
CA ILE A 61 -14.54 3.46 8.06
C ILE A 61 -15.06 2.02 8.04
N PHE A 62 -14.90 1.35 6.91
CA PHE A 62 -15.25 -0.05 6.73
C PHE A 62 -13.98 -0.89 6.53
N THR A 63 -13.80 -1.90 7.38
CA THR A 63 -12.58 -2.70 7.48
C THR A 63 -12.86 -4.17 7.11
N PRO A 64 -12.86 -4.54 5.81
CA PRO A 64 -13.17 -5.89 5.35
C PRO A 64 -12.19 -6.96 5.88
N TYR A 65 -12.73 -8.10 6.30
CA TYR A 65 -11.95 -9.29 6.72
C TYR A 65 -11.85 -10.37 5.66
N ILE A 66 -12.77 -10.35 4.69
CA ILE A 66 -12.82 -11.27 3.55
C ILE A 66 -13.08 -10.48 2.27
N GLU A 67 -12.72 -11.04 1.11
CA GLU A 67 -12.81 -10.35 -0.17
C GLU A 67 -14.25 -10.02 -0.57
N ASN A 68 -15.21 -10.87 -0.19
CA ASN A 68 -16.63 -10.63 -0.43
C ASN A 68 -17.14 -9.35 0.24
N HIS A 69 -16.53 -8.92 1.36
CA HIS A 69 -16.85 -7.64 1.98
C HIS A 69 -16.47 -6.47 1.07
N VAL A 70 -15.36 -6.56 0.33
CA VAL A 70 -14.93 -5.54 -0.62
C VAL A 70 -15.91 -5.44 -1.80
N GLN A 71 -16.33 -6.59 -2.35
CA GLN A 71 -17.37 -6.62 -3.39
C GLN A 71 -18.65 -5.93 -2.92
N ALA A 72 -19.10 -6.26 -1.70
CA ALA A 72 -20.28 -5.67 -1.10
C ALA A 72 -20.16 -4.15 -0.93
N ALA A 73 -18.99 -3.68 -0.47
CA ALA A 73 -18.71 -2.26 -0.32
C ALA A 73 -18.80 -1.52 -1.66
N VAL A 74 -18.24 -2.08 -2.74
CA VAL A 74 -18.32 -1.49 -4.08
C VAL A 74 -19.76 -1.42 -4.58
N ILE A 75 -20.51 -2.52 -4.45
CA ILE A 75 -21.92 -2.57 -4.89
C ILE A 75 -22.75 -1.55 -4.11
N CYS A 76 -22.65 -1.52 -2.78
CA CYS A 76 -23.45 -0.60 -1.98
C CYS A 76 -23.01 0.85 -2.13
N ALA A 77 -21.72 1.15 -2.24
CA ALA A 77 -21.25 2.52 -2.49
C ALA A 77 -21.81 3.05 -3.82
N LYS A 78 -21.85 2.20 -4.86
CA LYS A 78 -22.42 2.53 -6.17
C LYS A 78 -23.94 2.74 -6.10
N GLU A 79 -24.68 1.86 -5.44
CA GLU A 79 -26.14 2.01 -5.27
C GLU A 79 -26.51 3.25 -4.47
N LEU A 80 -25.68 3.65 -3.51
CA LEU A 80 -25.91 4.81 -2.64
C LEU A 80 -25.30 6.12 -3.16
N GLY A 81 -24.51 6.08 -4.24
CA GLY A 81 -23.82 7.26 -4.77
C GLY A 81 -22.76 7.83 -3.83
N ILE A 82 -22.14 7.01 -2.98
CA ILE A 82 -21.11 7.45 -2.02
C ILE A 82 -19.71 7.15 -2.55
N GLN A 83 -18.79 8.11 -2.42
CA GLN A 83 -17.41 7.90 -2.84
C GLN A 83 -16.66 6.96 -1.88
N LEU A 84 -15.92 5.99 -2.44
CA LEU A 84 -14.96 5.19 -1.68
C LEU A 84 -13.55 5.77 -1.78
N ARG A 85 -12.86 5.85 -0.64
CA ARG A 85 -11.41 6.03 -0.56
C ARG A 85 -10.80 4.74 -0.02
N VAL A 86 -9.92 4.11 -0.80
CA VAL A 86 -9.33 2.83 -0.41
C VAL A 86 -8.02 3.08 0.31
N ARG A 87 -7.87 2.50 1.50
CA ARG A 87 -6.65 2.59 2.30
C ARG A 87 -6.04 1.22 2.49
N SER A 88 -4.77 1.11 2.08
CA SER A 88 -3.88 0.00 2.43
C SER A 88 -2.99 0.46 3.61
N GLY A 89 -1.75 0.88 3.35
CA GLY A 89 -0.81 1.33 4.40
C GLY A 89 -0.89 2.82 4.77
N GLY A 90 -1.75 3.60 4.12
CA GLY A 90 -1.99 5.02 4.47
C GLY A 90 -0.80 5.97 4.24
N HIS A 91 0.13 5.60 3.35
CA HIS A 91 1.32 6.38 2.95
C HIS A 91 1.06 7.37 1.79
N ASP A 92 -0.19 7.65 1.46
CA ASP A 92 -0.49 8.62 0.41
C ASP A 92 0.00 10.01 0.83
N TYR A 93 0.84 10.64 0.01
CA TYR A 93 1.51 11.91 0.36
C TYR A 93 0.53 13.06 0.53
N GLU A 94 -0.60 13.01 -0.18
CA GLU A 94 -1.68 13.99 -0.05
C GLU A 94 -2.88 13.42 0.72
N GLY A 95 -2.71 12.29 1.41
CA GLY A 95 -3.76 11.64 2.18
C GLY A 95 -4.99 11.19 1.38
N LEU A 96 -4.90 11.06 0.05
CA LEU A 96 -6.04 10.75 -0.83
C LEU A 96 -6.72 9.41 -0.53
N SER A 97 -6.07 8.54 0.26
CA SER A 97 -6.65 7.28 0.76
C SER A 97 -7.51 7.44 2.03
N TYR A 98 -7.48 8.59 2.69
CA TYR A 98 -8.20 8.85 3.94
C TYR A 98 -8.76 10.27 4.10
N ARG A 99 -8.61 11.13 3.09
CA ARG A 99 -9.34 12.40 2.97
C ARG A 99 -9.97 12.53 1.58
N SER A 100 -10.92 13.46 1.45
CA SER A 100 -11.40 13.95 0.16
C SER A 100 -11.04 15.42 -0.03
N GLU A 101 -10.94 15.83 -1.30
CA GLU A 101 -10.79 17.24 -1.70
C GLU A 101 -12.14 17.93 -1.94
N THR A 102 -13.18 17.13 -2.14
CA THR A 102 -14.56 17.59 -2.29
C THR A 102 -15.29 17.52 -0.96
N ASP A 103 -16.30 18.37 -0.78
CA ASP A 103 -17.20 18.30 0.37
C ASP A 103 -18.22 17.14 0.28
N GLU A 104 -18.21 16.40 -0.83
CA GLU A 104 -19.03 15.21 -1.01
C GLU A 104 -18.72 14.13 0.05
N PRO A 105 -19.75 13.44 0.56
CA PRO A 105 -19.58 12.40 1.56
C PRO A 105 -18.79 11.22 0.99
N PHE A 106 -17.84 10.74 1.79
CA PHE A 106 -17.01 9.60 1.43
C PHE A 106 -16.87 8.61 2.58
N ILE A 107 -16.51 7.39 2.23
CA ILE A 107 -16.24 6.28 3.14
C ILE A 107 -14.82 5.79 2.90
N ILE A 108 -14.10 5.46 3.97
CA ILE A 108 -12.82 4.76 3.86
C ILE A 108 -13.07 3.26 3.84
N LEU A 109 -12.58 2.58 2.81
CA LEU A 109 -12.40 1.13 2.79
C LEU A 109 -10.98 0.81 3.25
N ASP A 110 -10.84 0.38 4.51
CA ASP A 110 -9.55 0.07 5.13
C ASP A 110 -9.21 -1.42 4.96
N LEU A 111 -8.31 -1.72 4.03
CA LEU A 111 -7.92 -3.09 3.69
C LEU A 111 -7.00 -3.74 4.73
N SER A 112 -6.68 -3.07 5.84
CA SER A 112 -5.66 -3.54 6.76
C SER A 112 -5.90 -4.94 7.29
N LYS A 113 -7.12 -5.49 7.31
CA LYS A 113 -7.37 -6.88 7.77
C LYS A 113 -7.15 -7.94 6.68
N LEU A 114 -7.12 -7.55 5.41
CA LEU A 114 -6.71 -8.41 4.29
C LEU A 114 -5.17 -8.37 4.14
N ARG A 115 -4.46 -9.03 5.06
CA ARG A 115 -2.99 -8.94 5.19
C ARG A 115 -2.24 -10.28 5.08
N SER A 116 -2.89 -11.32 4.55
CA SER A 116 -2.25 -12.62 4.36
C SER A 116 -1.09 -12.54 3.37
N VAL A 117 -0.02 -13.27 3.65
CA VAL A 117 1.13 -13.45 2.76
C VAL A 117 1.50 -14.93 2.73
N THR A 118 1.43 -15.54 1.54
CA THR A 118 1.76 -16.94 1.29
C THR A 118 2.90 -17.00 0.29
N VAL A 119 4.00 -17.63 0.69
CA VAL A 119 5.22 -17.74 -0.12
C VAL A 119 5.37 -19.17 -0.61
N ASP A 120 5.52 -19.34 -1.93
CA ASP A 120 5.75 -20.62 -2.60
C ASP A 120 7.15 -20.63 -3.21
N MET A 121 8.04 -21.43 -2.63
CA MET A 121 9.41 -21.56 -3.09
C MET A 121 9.54 -22.46 -4.32
N GLN A 122 8.55 -23.31 -4.61
CA GLN A 122 8.56 -24.15 -5.82
C GLN A 122 8.16 -23.32 -7.05
N ASP A 123 7.15 -22.46 -6.89
CA ASP A 123 6.70 -21.53 -7.94
C ASP A 123 7.54 -20.24 -8.01
N ASN A 124 8.52 -20.07 -7.11
CA ASN A 124 9.33 -18.86 -6.97
C ASN A 124 8.48 -17.58 -6.90
N SER A 125 7.39 -17.64 -6.13
CA SER A 125 6.39 -16.57 -6.07
C SER A 125 5.81 -16.39 -4.67
N ALA A 126 5.09 -15.29 -4.47
CA ALA A 126 4.29 -15.08 -3.29
C ALA A 126 2.97 -14.39 -3.62
N TRP A 127 1.89 -14.82 -2.97
CA TRP A 127 0.65 -14.08 -2.91
C TRP A 127 0.64 -13.20 -1.66
N ALA A 128 0.39 -11.91 -1.83
CA ALA A 128 0.27 -10.97 -0.73
C ALA A 128 -1.02 -10.14 -0.88
N GLN A 129 -1.85 -10.13 0.15
CA GLN A 129 -3.09 -9.36 0.15
C GLN A 129 -2.81 -7.87 0.38
N ALA A 130 -3.65 -7.02 -0.20
CA ALA A 130 -3.43 -5.58 -0.35
C ALA A 130 -3.24 -4.82 0.96
N GLY A 131 -3.73 -5.33 2.09
CA GLY A 131 -3.52 -4.76 3.42
C GLY A 131 -2.18 -5.10 4.07
N ALA A 132 -1.43 -6.05 3.52
CA ALA A 132 -0.07 -6.34 3.99
C ALA A 132 0.87 -5.17 3.68
N THR A 133 1.85 -5.00 4.55
CA THR A 133 2.97 -4.07 4.35
C THR A 133 4.10 -4.75 3.58
N ILE A 134 4.95 -3.95 2.94
CA ILE A 134 6.11 -4.47 2.24
C ILE A 134 7.10 -5.15 3.21
N GLY A 135 7.21 -4.64 4.45
CA GLY A 135 7.99 -5.26 5.51
C GLY A 135 7.49 -6.66 5.89
N GLU A 136 6.17 -6.86 5.97
CA GLU A 136 5.59 -8.20 6.18
C GLU A 136 5.91 -9.14 5.02
N LEU A 137 5.82 -8.68 3.77
CA LEU A 137 6.21 -9.47 2.60
C LEU A 137 7.69 -9.88 2.67
N TYR A 138 8.59 -8.93 2.89
CA TYR A 138 10.03 -9.20 3.02
C TYR A 138 10.32 -10.21 4.14
N TYR A 139 9.69 -10.05 5.29
CA TYR A 139 9.85 -10.94 6.43
C TYR A 139 9.39 -12.37 6.11
N ARG A 140 8.24 -12.52 5.45
CA ARG A 140 7.71 -13.85 5.10
C ARG A 140 8.56 -14.56 4.06
N ILE A 141 9.14 -13.83 3.11
CA ILE A 141 10.12 -14.38 2.15
C ILE A 141 11.37 -14.86 2.89
N SER A 142 11.93 -14.03 3.78
CA SER A 142 13.18 -14.37 4.49
C SER A 142 13.03 -15.57 5.43
N GLN A 143 11.83 -15.80 5.98
CA GLN A 143 11.51 -17.01 6.74
C GLN A 143 11.57 -18.29 5.90
N LYS A 144 11.35 -18.20 4.59
CA LYS A 144 11.40 -19.35 3.67
C LYS A 144 12.77 -19.53 3.02
N SER A 145 13.49 -18.44 2.76
CA SER A 145 14.78 -18.47 2.06
C SER A 145 15.63 -17.25 2.39
N LYS A 146 16.93 -17.49 2.64
CA LYS A 146 17.94 -16.42 2.80
C LYS A 146 18.48 -15.86 1.49
N THR A 147 18.12 -16.47 0.37
CA THR A 147 18.63 -16.12 -0.97
C THR A 147 17.53 -15.66 -1.93
N HIS A 148 16.37 -15.28 -1.39
CA HIS A 148 15.26 -14.73 -2.16
C HIS A 148 14.81 -13.40 -1.57
N GLY A 149 14.38 -12.48 -2.42
CA GLY A 149 13.84 -11.17 -2.05
C GLY A 149 12.77 -10.71 -3.04
N PHE A 150 12.33 -9.45 -2.88
CA PHE A 150 11.41 -8.80 -3.80
C PHE A 150 11.80 -7.32 -3.96
N PRO A 151 11.96 -6.78 -5.19
CA PRO A 151 12.46 -5.42 -5.41
C PRO A 151 11.34 -4.39 -5.23
N ALA A 152 11.19 -3.87 -4.01
CA ALA A 152 10.20 -2.83 -3.72
C ALA A 152 10.75 -1.78 -2.74
N GLY A 153 9.86 -1.12 -2.00
CA GLY A 153 10.15 0.10 -1.24
C GLY A 153 11.10 -0.12 -0.07
N LEU A 154 11.79 0.96 0.30
CA LEU A 154 12.67 1.00 1.48
C LEU A 154 11.90 1.07 2.79
N CYS A 155 10.81 1.85 2.84
CA CYS A 155 10.02 2.00 4.07
C CYS A 155 9.20 0.74 4.32
N SER A 156 9.35 0.13 5.51
CA SER A 156 8.73 -1.17 5.82
C SER A 156 7.20 -1.11 5.95
N SER A 157 6.64 0.02 6.37
CA SER A 157 5.20 0.19 6.61
C SER A 157 4.38 0.56 5.37
N LEU A 158 5.00 0.60 4.18
CA LEU A 158 4.28 0.84 2.92
C LEU A 158 3.31 -0.31 2.65
N GLY A 159 2.02 -0.01 2.53
CA GLY A 159 1.02 -1.02 2.18
C GLY A 159 1.07 -1.39 0.72
N ILE A 160 1.14 -2.70 0.41
CA ILE A 160 1.41 -3.17 -0.96
C ILE A 160 0.30 -2.80 -1.95
N GLY A 161 -0.94 -2.64 -1.47
CA GLY A 161 -2.09 -2.28 -2.30
C GLY A 161 -1.93 -0.93 -3.00
N GLY A 162 -1.34 0.05 -2.32
CA GLY A 162 -1.02 1.37 -2.90
C GLY A 162 0.40 1.48 -3.46
N HIS A 163 1.34 0.69 -2.92
CA HIS A 163 2.76 0.80 -3.29
C HIS A 163 3.06 0.28 -4.70
N ILE A 164 2.67 -0.97 -4.99
CA ILE A 164 2.99 -1.63 -6.28
C ILE A 164 2.31 -0.93 -7.45
N THR A 165 1.10 -0.44 -7.26
CA THR A 165 0.33 0.21 -8.33
C THR A 165 0.89 1.57 -8.76
N GLY A 166 1.75 2.19 -7.95
CA GLY A 166 2.53 3.38 -8.31
C GLY A 166 3.94 3.04 -8.81
N GLY A 167 4.27 1.77 -9.04
CA GLY A 167 5.58 1.30 -9.50
C GLY A 167 6.36 0.54 -8.43
N ALA A 168 6.50 1.11 -7.23
CA ALA A 168 7.27 0.54 -6.11
C ALA A 168 8.79 0.39 -6.34
N TYR A 169 9.53 1.51 -6.41
CA TYR A 169 11.00 1.48 -6.51
C TYR A 169 11.70 1.24 -5.17
N GLY A 170 12.97 0.80 -5.22
CA GLY A 170 13.84 0.71 -4.06
C GLY A 170 15.26 0.24 -4.40
N PRO A 171 16.04 -0.32 -3.44
CA PRO A 171 17.49 -0.48 -3.58
C PRO A 171 17.89 -1.46 -4.67
N MET A 172 17.02 -2.45 -4.94
CA MET A 172 17.28 -3.46 -5.95
C MET A 172 16.80 -3.06 -7.35
N MET A 173 16.30 -1.83 -7.54
CA MET A 173 15.70 -1.42 -8.81
C MET A 173 16.66 -1.41 -9.99
N ARG A 174 17.96 -1.18 -9.72
CA ARG A 174 18.99 -1.15 -10.78
C ARG A 174 19.23 -2.53 -11.39
N LYS A 175 18.97 -3.59 -10.62
CA LYS A 175 19.15 -4.99 -11.04
C LYS A 175 17.87 -5.65 -11.51
N TYR A 176 16.74 -5.36 -10.86
CA TYR A 176 15.48 -6.07 -11.10
C TYR A 176 14.32 -5.19 -11.54
N GLY A 177 14.52 -3.89 -11.71
CA GLY A 177 13.43 -2.95 -12.01
C GLY A 177 12.52 -2.69 -10.80
N LEU A 178 11.30 -2.23 -11.07
CA LEU A 178 10.33 -1.84 -10.06
C LEU A 178 9.60 -3.06 -9.47
N GLY A 179 8.93 -2.88 -8.33
CA GLY A 179 8.04 -3.92 -7.79
C GLY A 179 6.93 -4.30 -8.77
N ALA A 180 6.40 -3.32 -9.50
CA ALA A 180 5.41 -3.51 -10.56
C ALA A 180 5.92 -4.34 -11.75
N ASP A 181 7.21 -4.27 -12.07
CA ASP A 181 7.83 -5.07 -13.13
C ASP A 181 7.92 -6.56 -12.75
N ASN A 182 7.85 -6.85 -11.45
CA ASN A 182 8.00 -8.18 -10.87
C ASN A 182 6.67 -8.78 -10.39
N VAL A 183 5.54 -8.25 -10.84
CA VAL A 183 4.21 -8.84 -10.63
C VAL A 183 3.87 -9.78 -11.78
N ILE A 184 3.30 -10.95 -11.44
CA ILE A 184 2.88 -11.96 -12.41
C ILE A 184 1.37 -12.16 -12.48
N ASP A 185 0.63 -11.79 -11.43
CA ASP A 185 -0.84 -11.85 -11.36
C ASP A 185 -1.35 -10.87 -10.28
N ALA A 186 -2.65 -10.59 -10.26
CA ALA A 186 -3.32 -9.76 -9.27
C ALA A 186 -4.77 -10.20 -9.11
N ARG A 187 -5.37 -9.95 -7.94
CA ARG A 187 -6.83 -10.01 -7.77
C ARG A 187 -7.36 -8.60 -7.52
N ILE A 188 -8.41 -8.21 -8.24
CA ILE A 188 -9.01 -6.88 -8.20
C ILE A 188 -10.53 -6.95 -8.16
N VAL A 189 -11.18 -6.03 -7.45
CA VAL A 189 -12.62 -5.79 -7.56
C VAL A 189 -12.89 -4.64 -8.52
N ASP A 190 -13.66 -4.90 -9.56
CA ASP A 190 -14.05 -3.88 -10.55
C ASP A 190 -15.28 -3.04 -10.11
N ALA A 191 -15.66 -2.05 -10.91
CA ALA A 191 -16.81 -1.17 -10.64
C ALA A 191 -18.19 -1.86 -10.69
N SER A 192 -18.23 -3.15 -11.03
CA SER A 192 -19.44 -3.99 -10.97
C SER A 192 -19.41 -4.94 -9.76
N GLY A 193 -18.36 -4.86 -8.93
CA GLY A 193 -18.19 -5.73 -7.77
C GLY A 193 -17.70 -7.14 -8.12
N ARG A 194 -17.20 -7.38 -9.34
CA ARG A 194 -16.63 -8.68 -9.73
C ARG A 194 -15.19 -8.78 -9.25
N ILE A 195 -14.80 -9.94 -8.72
CA ILE A 195 -13.39 -10.26 -8.48
C ILE A 195 -12.80 -10.81 -9.76
N LEU A 196 -11.74 -10.18 -10.23
CA LEU A 196 -11.01 -10.57 -11.44
C LEU A 196 -9.57 -10.90 -11.06
N ASP A 197 -9.05 -11.99 -11.61
CA ASP A 197 -7.63 -12.28 -11.71
C ASP A 197 -7.04 -11.72 -13.02
N ARG A 198 -5.75 -11.94 -13.30
CA ARG A 198 -5.13 -11.45 -14.53
C ARG A 198 -5.84 -11.92 -15.80
N GLU A 199 -6.22 -13.20 -15.85
CA GLU A 199 -6.88 -13.78 -17.02
C GLU A 199 -8.23 -13.10 -17.27
N SER A 200 -9.06 -13.00 -16.24
CA SER A 200 -10.41 -12.43 -16.35
C SER A 200 -10.45 -10.90 -16.42
N MET A 201 -9.41 -10.19 -15.94
CA MET A 201 -9.30 -8.73 -16.08
C MET A 201 -8.75 -8.30 -17.45
N GLY A 202 -8.03 -9.18 -18.13
CA GLY A 202 -7.36 -8.90 -19.40
C GLY A 202 -6.06 -8.10 -19.24
N GLU A 203 -5.21 -8.16 -20.27
CA GLU A 203 -3.85 -7.59 -20.21
C GLU A 203 -3.83 -6.06 -20.13
N ASP A 204 -4.81 -5.35 -20.68
CA ASP A 204 -4.87 -3.87 -20.63
C ASP A 204 -5.07 -3.37 -19.19
N LEU A 205 -6.00 -3.99 -18.45
CA LEU A 205 -6.22 -3.64 -17.05
C LEU A 205 -5.04 -4.10 -16.19
N PHE A 206 -4.49 -5.29 -16.45
CA PHE A 206 -3.29 -5.77 -15.76
C PHE A 206 -2.06 -4.88 -16.00
N TRP A 207 -1.93 -4.29 -17.19
CA TRP A 207 -0.93 -3.26 -17.48
C TRP A 207 -1.22 -1.97 -16.68
N ALA A 208 -2.45 -1.47 -16.71
CA ALA A 208 -2.82 -0.20 -16.09
C ALA A 208 -2.57 -0.19 -14.57
N ILE A 209 -2.87 -1.30 -13.89
CA ILE A 209 -2.69 -1.39 -12.42
C ILE A 209 -1.23 -1.49 -11.99
N ARG A 210 -0.27 -1.70 -12.90
CA ARG A 210 1.17 -1.83 -12.63
C ARG A 210 1.95 -0.51 -12.88
N GLY A 211 1.37 0.61 -12.48
CA GLY A 211 2.02 1.94 -12.58
C GLY A 211 1.05 3.11 -12.73
N GLY A 212 -0.21 2.86 -13.12
CA GLY A 212 -1.22 3.89 -13.35
C GLY A 212 -1.89 4.45 -12.08
N GLY A 213 -1.53 3.96 -10.89
CA GLY A 213 -2.14 4.35 -9.62
C GLY A 213 -3.46 3.63 -9.34
N GLY A 214 -3.51 2.91 -8.21
CA GLY A 214 -4.57 1.94 -7.96
C GLY A 214 -5.91 2.53 -7.55
N ALA A 215 -5.97 3.83 -7.24
CA ALA A 215 -7.23 4.51 -6.95
C ALA A 215 -8.14 4.67 -8.18
N SER A 216 -7.63 4.40 -9.39
CA SER A 216 -8.31 4.72 -10.65
C SER A 216 -9.03 3.53 -11.29
N PHE A 217 -8.59 2.30 -11.04
CA PHE A 217 -8.92 1.13 -11.87
C PHE A 217 -9.71 0.03 -11.14
N GLY A 218 -10.00 0.21 -9.86
CA GLY A 218 -10.70 -0.77 -9.03
C GLY A 218 -10.06 -0.90 -7.66
N ILE A 219 -10.37 -1.98 -6.94
CA ILE A 219 -9.83 -2.23 -5.60
C ILE A 219 -8.96 -3.48 -5.63
N ILE A 220 -7.64 -3.29 -5.57
CA ILE A 220 -6.70 -4.42 -5.51
C ILE A 220 -6.93 -5.18 -4.20
N LEU A 221 -7.12 -6.49 -4.31
CA LEU A 221 -7.26 -7.43 -3.20
C LEU A 221 -5.93 -8.12 -2.87
N ALA A 222 -5.16 -8.50 -3.89
CA ALA A 222 -3.88 -9.18 -3.71
C ALA A 222 -3.00 -9.06 -4.96
N TRP A 223 -1.69 -9.19 -4.75
CA TRP A 223 -0.69 -9.31 -5.81
C TRP A 223 -0.03 -10.69 -5.74
N LYS A 224 0.19 -11.32 -6.91
CA LYS A 224 1.13 -12.42 -7.06
C LYS A 224 2.45 -11.85 -7.57
N VAL A 225 3.48 -11.92 -6.74
CA VAL A 225 4.81 -11.39 -7.04
C VAL A 225 5.78 -12.51 -7.38
N ARG A 226 6.68 -12.26 -8.32
CA ARG A 226 7.84 -13.11 -8.61
C ARG A 226 8.96 -12.76 -7.65
N LEU A 227 9.54 -13.77 -7.00
CA LEU A 227 10.69 -13.58 -6.14
C LEU A 227 11.97 -13.49 -6.98
N VAL A 228 12.93 -12.70 -6.50
CA VAL A 228 14.23 -12.49 -7.16
C VAL A 228 15.35 -13.06 -6.33
N PRO A 229 16.45 -13.54 -6.94
CA PRO A 229 17.58 -14.05 -6.20
C PRO A 229 18.32 -12.91 -5.48
N VAL A 230 18.77 -13.17 -4.25
CA VAL A 230 19.68 -12.29 -3.51
C VAL A 230 20.83 -13.11 -2.93
N PRO A 231 22.05 -12.58 -2.82
CA PRO A 231 23.15 -13.31 -2.20
C PRO A 231 22.88 -13.47 -0.70
N ALA A 232 23.39 -14.56 -0.11
CA ALA A 232 23.25 -14.81 1.33
C ALA A 232 23.94 -13.73 2.20
N THR A 233 24.90 -13.01 1.62
CA THR A 233 25.62 -11.90 2.24
C THR A 233 25.54 -10.69 1.32
N VAL A 234 25.10 -9.55 1.87
CA VAL A 234 25.08 -8.24 1.21
C VAL A 234 25.94 -7.26 2.00
N THR A 235 26.48 -6.24 1.32
CA THR A 235 27.28 -5.18 1.95
C THR A 235 26.49 -3.87 1.96
N VAL A 236 26.48 -3.19 3.11
CA VAL A 236 25.86 -1.85 3.27
C VAL A 236 26.89 -0.86 3.77
N PHE A 237 26.76 0.42 3.39
CA PHE A 237 27.62 1.49 3.89
C PHE A 237 26.88 2.82 3.96
N THR A 238 27.31 3.69 4.88
CA THR A 238 26.86 5.07 5.02
C THR A 238 28.06 5.97 5.24
N VAL A 239 28.26 6.97 4.37
CA VAL A 239 29.41 7.88 4.42
C VAL A 239 28.91 9.33 4.54
N PRO A 240 28.88 9.91 5.74
CA PRO A 240 28.48 11.31 5.92
C PRO A 240 29.56 12.26 5.40
N LYS A 241 29.13 13.34 4.74
CA LYS A 241 29.99 14.42 4.26
C LYS A 241 29.33 15.78 4.48
N THR A 242 30.04 16.70 5.10
CA THR A 242 29.60 18.10 5.27
C THR A 242 30.08 18.97 4.10
N LEU A 243 29.57 20.20 4.01
CA LEU A 243 30.00 21.16 3.00
C LEU A 243 31.50 21.48 3.13
N GLU A 244 32.01 21.61 4.36
CA GLU A 244 33.42 21.87 4.67
C GLU A 244 34.31 20.70 4.22
N GLN A 245 33.77 19.48 4.21
CA GLN A 245 34.45 18.27 3.72
C GLN A 245 34.32 18.08 2.20
N GLY A 246 33.78 19.07 1.48
CA GLY A 246 33.64 19.04 0.03
C GLY A 246 32.44 18.24 -0.48
N ALA A 247 31.35 18.13 0.30
CA ALA A 247 30.14 17.40 -0.09
C ALA A 247 29.61 17.79 -1.49
N THR A 248 29.70 19.07 -1.88
CA THR A 248 29.27 19.53 -3.21
C THR A 248 30.05 18.85 -4.34
N LYS A 249 31.38 18.70 -4.20
CA LYS A 249 32.21 18.01 -5.20
C LYS A 249 31.90 16.52 -5.27
N ILE A 250 31.65 15.90 -4.11
CA ILE A 250 31.28 14.48 -4.01
C ILE A 250 29.91 14.23 -4.64
N LEU A 251 28.92 15.09 -4.36
CA LEU A 251 27.59 15.01 -4.94
C LEU A 251 27.64 15.20 -6.47
N TYR A 252 28.41 16.18 -6.96
CA TYR A 252 28.60 16.37 -8.39
C TYR A 252 29.20 15.13 -9.05
N LYS A 253 30.21 14.50 -8.42
CA LYS A 253 30.78 13.24 -8.92
C LYS A 253 29.76 12.10 -8.88
N TRP A 254 28.96 12.00 -7.82
CA TRP A 254 27.87 11.02 -7.71
C TRP A 254 26.88 11.15 -8.87
N GLN A 255 26.46 12.37 -9.22
CA GLN A 255 25.55 12.62 -10.36
C GLN A 255 26.12 12.12 -11.69
N GLN A 256 27.44 12.09 -11.86
CA GLN A 256 28.08 11.66 -13.10
C GLN A 256 28.16 10.13 -13.23
N VAL A 257 28.18 9.40 -12.12
CA VAL A 257 28.53 7.96 -12.09
C VAL A 257 27.44 7.05 -11.55
N ALA A 258 26.53 7.54 -10.70
CA ALA A 258 25.61 6.69 -9.94
C ALA A 258 24.61 5.89 -10.81
N ASP A 259 24.32 6.37 -12.02
CA ASP A 259 23.49 5.66 -13.00
C ASP A 259 24.28 4.59 -13.79
N LYS A 260 25.62 4.72 -13.85
CA LYS A 260 26.53 3.93 -14.71
C LYS A 260 27.34 2.87 -13.96
N ILE A 261 27.27 2.84 -12.63
CA ILE A 261 27.93 1.83 -11.80
C ILE A 261 27.31 0.44 -12.02
N ASP A 262 28.00 -0.61 -11.58
CA ASP A 262 27.53 -2.00 -11.63
C ASP A 262 26.10 -2.13 -11.05
N GLU A 263 25.22 -2.92 -11.66
CA GLU A 263 23.83 -3.12 -11.24
C GLU A 263 23.67 -3.64 -9.81
N ASP A 264 24.69 -4.34 -9.28
CA ASP A 264 24.75 -4.81 -7.90
C ASP A 264 25.06 -3.70 -6.88
N LEU A 265 25.38 -2.48 -7.34
CA LEU A 265 25.65 -1.33 -6.49
C LEU A 265 24.52 -0.29 -6.61
N PHE A 266 23.88 -0.02 -5.47
CA PHE A 266 22.91 1.06 -5.32
C PHE A 266 23.43 2.10 -4.32
N ILE A 267 23.55 3.36 -4.75
CA ILE A 267 23.98 4.47 -3.92
C ILE A 267 22.93 5.57 -3.97
N ARG A 268 22.25 5.83 -2.85
CA ARG A 268 21.39 7.00 -2.66
C ARG A 268 22.11 8.08 -1.85
N VAL A 269 21.78 9.34 -2.12
CA VAL A 269 22.21 10.47 -1.29
C VAL A 269 21.03 10.97 -0.48
N ILE A 270 21.25 11.14 0.83
CA ILE A 270 20.32 11.82 1.73
C ILE A 270 20.98 13.12 2.14
N ILE A 271 20.37 14.25 1.77
CA ILE A 271 20.83 15.60 2.16
C ILE A 271 19.91 16.09 3.27
N GLN A 272 20.50 16.43 4.41
CA GLN A 272 19.79 16.92 5.58
C GLN A 272 20.53 18.10 6.19
N VAL A 273 19.80 18.96 6.89
CA VAL A 273 20.40 20.04 7.68
C VAL A 273 21.09 19.40 8.89
N ALA A 274 22.34 19.79 9.15
CA ALA A 274 23.07 19.33 10.33
C ALA A 274 22.28 19.67 11.61
N ALA A 275 22.31 18.78 12.59
CA ALA A 275 21.54 18.90 13.83
C ALA A 275 21.75 20.29 14.47
N GLY A 276 20.68 21.10 14.44
CA GLY A 276 20.67 22.53 14.74
C GLY A 276 19.40 23.20 14.22
N ALA A 277 18.80 22.67 13.14
CA ALA A 277 17.42 22.90 12.75
C ALA A 277 16.55 21.71 13.19
N GLN A 278 15.32 21.98 13.66
CA GLN A 278 14.43 21.05 14.36
C GLN A 278 14.30 19.65 13.70
N LYS A 279 14.31 18.60 14.54
CA LYS A 279 14.04 17.21 14.14
C LYS A 279 12.61 17.08 13.60
N GLY A 280 12.47 16.92 12.29
CA GLY A 280 11.36 16.16 11.71
C GLY A 280 11.70 14.67 11.76
N GLU A 281 10.76 13.84 12.22
CA GLU A 281 10.89 12.39 12.18
C GLU A 281 10.96 11.93 10.72
N ASN A 282 12.16 11.73 10.19
CA ASN A 282 12.37 11.20 8.85
C ASN A 282 12.45 9.67 8.88
N CYS A 283 11.82 9.02 7.90
CA CYS A 283 11.90 7.58 7.60
C CYS A 283 13.33 7.05 7.33
N ALA A 284 14.37 7.87 7.49
CA ALA A 284 15.76 7.51 7.24
C ALA A 284 16.41 6.67 8.37
N ASN A 285 15.77 6.56 9.54
CA ASN A 285 16.35 5.87 10.71
C ASN A 285 16.08 4.36 10.78
N SER A 286 15.66 3.73 9.70
CA SER A 286 15.51 2.27 9.62
C SER A 286 16.24 1.72 8.39
N VAL A 287 17.57 1.69 8.47
CA VAL A 287 18.45 0.74 7.78
C VAL A 287 19.56 0.36 8.75
#